data_AF-A0A4R9BV59-F1
#
_entry.id   AF-A0A4R9BV59-F1
#
_cell.length_a   1.000
_cell.length_b   1.000
_cell.length_c   1.000
_cell.angle_alpha   90.00
_cell.angle_beta   90.00
_cell.angle_gamma   90.00
#
_symmetry.space_group_name_H-M   'P 1'
#
loop_
_entity.id
_entity.type
_entity.pdbx_description
1 polymer ?
#
loop_
_entity_poly.entity_id
_entity_poly.type
_entity_poly.pdbx_seq_one_letter_code
_entity_poly.pdbx_strand_id
1 'polypeptide(L)'
;MSWILLGIGLLALTLGTLAYRRIWNNWIVPVTPGHYGYSVGFGFTFLGLAAIVLSAGPLALAAEARAFTLVLGAIGALSMLTFTMSLFWLPRFLLPGWFRTLKELK
;
A
#
# COMPACT_ATOMS: atom_id res chain seq x y z
N MET A 1 -4.21 1.11 -21.40
CA MET A 1 -3.52 1.37 -20.11
C MET A 1 -4.10 2.65 -19.53
N SER A 2 -4.40 2.71 -18.24
CA SER A 2 -4.81 3.96 -17.57
C SER A 2 -3.59 4.69 -17.01
N TRP A 3 -3.14 5.74 -17.70
CA TRP A 3 -1.99 6.54 -17.26
C TRP A 3 -2.21 7.26 -15.93
N ILE A 4 -3.45 7.63 -15.63
CA ILE A 4 -3.83 8.27 -14.36
C ILE A 4 -3.62 7.30 -13.20
N LEU A 5 -4.16 6.06 -13.31
CA LEU A 5 -3.98 5.04 -12.28
C LEU A 5 -2.51 4.65 -12.12
N LEU A 6 -1.77 4.59 -13.22
CA LEU A 6 -0.33 4.32 -13.17
C LEU A 6 0.43 5.42 -12.41
N GLY A 7 0.13 6.69 -12.71
CA GLY A 7 0.74 7.84 -12.02
C GLY A 7 0.42 7.87 -10.53
N ILE A 8 -0.86 7.71 -10.16
CA ILE A 8 -1.30 7.59 -8.75
C ILE A 8 -0.59 6.41 -8.08
N GLY A 9 -0.51 5.28 -8.78
CA GLY A 9 0.12 4.07 -8.30
C GLY A 9 1.60 4.24 -7.96
N LEU A 10 2.36 4.84 -8.88
CA LEU A 10 3.78 5.15 -8.68
C LEU A 10 4.00 6.14 -7.53
N LEU A 11 3.19 7.19 -7.45
CA LEU A 11 3.27 8.17 -6.37
C LEU A 11 2.97 7.53 -5.01
N ALA A 12 1.86 6.79 -4.90
CA ALA A 12 1.47 6.12 -3.67
C ALA A 12 2.49 5.07 -3.22
N LEU A 13 3.04 4.29 -4.16
CA LEU A 13 4.06 3.27 -3.87
C LEU A 13 5.37 3.91 -3.39
N THR A 14 5.78 5.01 -4.02
CA THR A 14 6.98 5.76 -3.63
C THR A 14 6.80 6.36 -2.24
N LEU A 15 5.73 7.12 -2.02
CA LEU A 15 5.43 7.76 -0.73
C LEU A 15 5.25 6.73 0.38
N GLY A 16 4.51 5.65 0.11
CA GLY A 16 4.32 4.54 1.03
C GLY A 16 5.63 3.85 1.43
N THR A 17 6.53 3.65 0.47
CA THR A 17 7.86 3.07 0.73
C THR A 17 8.74 4.02 1.56
N LEU A 18 8.77 5.31 1.22
CA LEU A 18 9.54 6.31 1.97
C LEU A 18 9.03 6.43 3.41
N ALA A 19 7.72 6.43 3.57
CA ALA A 19 7.02 6.40 4.85
C ALA A 19 7.37 5.12 5.64
N TYR A 20 7.24 3.94 5.02
CA TYR A 20 7.55 2.66 5.67
C TYR A 20 9.03 2.54 6.07
N ARG A 21 9.95 3.16 5.33
CA ARG A 21 11.39 3.19 5.63
C ARG A 21 11.81 4.28 6.62
N ARG A 22 10.88 5.08 7.15
CA ARG A 22 11.18 6.17 8.09
C ARG A 22 12.10 7.26 7.51
N ILE A 23 12.09 7.44 6.19
CA ILE A 23 12.89 8.50 5.54
C ILE A 23 12.28 9.87 5.86
N TRP A 24 10.96 9.93 5.92
CA TRP A 24 10.22 11.07 6.43
C TRP A 24 9.80 10.73 7.87
N ASN A 25 10.00 11.63 8.84
CA ASN A 25 9.59 11.40 10.24
C ASN A 25 8.44 12.30 10.70
N ASN A 26 8.29 13.48 10.08
CA ASN A 26 7.35 14.53 10.51
C ASN A 26 5.86 14.20 10.32
N TRP A 27 5.53 13.07 9.70
CA TRP A 27 4.15 12.63 9.42
C TRP A 27 3.69 11.52 10.38
N ILE A 28 4.57 10.98 11.23
CA ILE A 28 4.24 9.96 12.22
C ILE A 28 3.69 10.67 13.46
N VAL A 29 2.49 11.23 13.34
CA VAL A 29 1.74 11.72 14.50
C VAL A 29 0.85 10.56 14.98
N PRO A 30 0.95 10.12 16.24
CA PRO A 30 0.04 9.12 16.78
C PRO A 30 -1.38 9.69 16.77
N VAL A 31 -2.24 9.13 15.92
CA VAL A 31 -3.65 9.53 15.83
C VAL A 31 -4.44 8.94 17.01
N THR A 32 -4.01 7.77 17.51
CA THR A 32 -4.51 7.09 18.70
C THR A 32 -3.41 6.20 19.32
N PRO A 33 -3.47 5.88 20.63
CA PRO A 33 -2.50 4.97 21.25
C PRO A 33 -2.50 3.60 20.55
N GLY A 34 -1.38 3.21 19.93
CA GLY A 34 -1.25 1.95 19.19
C GLY A 34 -1.44 2.06 17.66
N HIS A 35 -1.89 3.22 17.16
CA HIS A 35 -2.02 3.52 15.72
C HIS A 35 -1.07 4.65 15.36
N TYR A 36 0.09 4.28 14.84
CA TYR A 36 1.09 5.26 14.40
C TYR A 36 1.09 5.35 12.88
N GLY A 37 1.58 6.48 12.35
CA GLY A 37 1.67 6.74 10.91
C GLY A 37 2.23 5.58 10.06
N TYR A 38 3.07 4.69 10.58
CA TYR A 38 3.62 3.57 9.79
C TYR A 38 2.56 2.67 9.13
N SER A 39 1.38 2.52 9.72
CA SER A 39 0.31 1.68 9.15
C SER A 39 -0.26 2.33 7.89
N VAL A 40 -0.25 3.66 7.84
CA VAL A 40 -0.53 4.48 6.66
C VAL A 40 0.54 4.25 5.60
N GLY A 41 1.83 4.30 5.94
CA GLY A 41 2.92 4.06 4.97
C GLY A 41 2.84 2.67 4.31
N PHE A 42 2.65 1.62 5.10
CA PHE A 42 2.43 0.27 4.59
C PHE A 42 1.20 0.22 3.67
N GLY A 43 0.08 0.80 4.10
CA GLY A 43 -1.13 0.87 3.32
C GLY A 43 -0.97 1.55 1.96
N PHE A 44 -0.32 2.72 1.93
CA PHE A 44 -0.07 3.46 0.69
C PHE A 44 0.76 2.64 -0.32
N THR A 45 1.61 1.74 0.16
CA THR A 45 2.36 0.82 -0.69
C THR A 45 1.43 -0.14 -1.45
N PHE A 46 0.44 -0.71 -0.74
CA PHE A 46 -0.55 -1.61 -1.32
C PHE A 46 -1.61 -0.89 -2.16
N LEU A 47 -1.97 0.34 -1.80
CA LEU A 47 -2.77 1.23 -2.64
C LEU A 47 -2.07 1.48 -3.99
N GLY A 48 -0.76 1.75 -3.94
CA GLY A 48 0.05 1.93 -5.14
C GLY A 48 0.07 0.70 -6.04
N LEU A 49 0.27 -0.48 -5.42
CA LEU A 49 0.20 -1.78 -6.09
C LEU A 49 -1.16 -2.03 -6.74
N ALA A 50 -2.25 -1.78 -6.02
CA ALA A 50 -3.61 -1.93 -6.55
C ALA A 50 -3.83 -1.03 -7.78
N ALA A 51 -3.43 0.24 -7.69
CA ALA A 51 -3.58 1.20 -8.79
C ALA A 51 -2.76 0.81 -10.03
N ILE A 52 -1.50 0.37 -9.87
CA ILE A 52 -0.65 -0.09 -10.96
C ILE A 52 -1.28 -1.31 -11.66
N VAL A 53 -1.70 -2.32 -10.88
CA VAL A 53 -2.29 -3.55 -11.41
C VAL A 53 -3.60 -3.26 -12.16
N LEU A 54 -4.48 -2.44 -11.57
CA LEU A 54 -5.74 -2.05 -12.20
C LEU A 54 -5.55 -1.15 -13.42
N SER A 55 -4.43 -0.42 -13.52
CA SER A 55 -4.11 0.39 -14.71
C SER A 55 -3.96 -0.45 -15.99
N ALA A 56 -3.59 -1.72 -15.85
CA ALA A 56 -3.46 -2.68 -16.94
C ALA A 56 -4.81 -3.32 -17.35
N GLY A 57 -5.86 -3.17 -16.56
CA GLY A 57 -7.19 -3.75 -16.79
C GLY A 57 -7.76 -3.48 -18.20
N PRO A 58 -7.74 -2.23 -18.71
CA PRO A 58 -8.23 -1.94 -20.05
C PRO A 58 -7.47 -2.69 -21.17
N LEU A 59 -6.16 -2.94 -20.99
CA LEU A 59 -5.39 -3.73 -21.97
C LEU A 59 -5.79 -5.20 -21.93
N ALA A 60 -5.96 -5.76 -20.73
CA ALA A 60 -6.38 -7.14 -20.54
C ALA A 60 -7.77 -7.42 -21.12
N LEU A 61 -8.70 -6.48 -20.95
CA LEU A 61 -10.04 -6.53 -21.53
C LEU A 61 -10.01 -6.44 -23.06
N ALA A 62 -9.22 -5.52 -23.63
CA ALA A 62 -9.07 -5.37 -25.07
C ALA A 62 -8.45 -6.61 -25.75
N ALA A 63 -7.60 -7.35 -25.03
CA ALA A 63 -6.98 -8.58 -25.51
C ALA A 63 -7.87 -9.84 -25.33
N GLU A 64 -9.11 -9.69 -24.84
CA GLU A 64 -10.03 -10.78 -24.48
C GLU A 64 -9.42 -11.85 -23.53
N ALA A 65 -8.36 -11.49 -22.81
CA ALA A 65 -7.59 -12.39 -21.97
C ALA A 65 -8.27 -12.60 -20.61
N ARG A 66 -9.38 -13.35 -20.59
CA ARG A 66 -10.23 -13.54 -19.39
C ARG A 66 -9.46 -13.98 -18.15
N ALA A 67 -8.59 -14.97 -18.29
CA ALA A 67 -7.78 -15.48 -17.17
C ALA A 67 -6.84 -14.39 -16.62
N PHE A 68 -6.19 -13.64 -17.51
CA PHE A 68 -5.30 -12.54 -17.13
C PHE A 68 -6.06 -11.41 -16.43
N THR A 69 -7.25 -11.04 -16.93
CA THR A 69 -8.13 -10.05 -16.29
C THR A 69 -8.56 -10.48 -14.89
N LEU A 70 -8.91 -11.75 -14.68
CA LEU A 70 -9.27 -12.29 -13.36
C LEU A 70 -8.10 -12.23 -12.39
N VAL A 71 -6.89 -12.58 -12.85
CA VAL A 71 -5.66 -12.50 -12.03
C VAL A 71 -5.36 -11.06 -11.63
N LEU A 72 -5.41 -10.11 -12.57
CA LEU A 72 -5.23 -8.68 -12.26
C LEU A 72 -6.29 -8.19 -11.27
N GLY A 73 -7.55 -8.57 -11.47
CA GLY A 73 -8.65 -8.24 -10.55
C GLY A 73 -8.43 -8.78 -9.15
N ALA A 74 -8.01 -10.04 -9.02
CA ALA A 74 -7.72 -10.67 -7.73
C ALA A 74 -6.55 -9.98 -7.01
N ILE A 75 -5.45 -9.71 -7.71
CA ILE A 75 -4.29 -9.00 -7.14
C ILE A 75 -4.69 -7.59 -6.70
N GLY A 76 -5.45 -6.86 -7.53
CA GLY A 76 -5.95 -5.53 -7.21
C GLY A 76 -6.86 -5.54 -5.97
N ALA A 77 -7.80 -6.47 -5.90
CA ALA A 77 -8.73 -6.61 -4.77
C ALA A 77 -8.00 -6.96 -3.45
N LEU A 78 -7.07 -7.92 -3.49
CA LEU A 78 -6.27 -8.30 -2.32
C LEU A 78 -5.36 -7.17 -1.85
N SER A 79 -4.78 -6.41 -2.79
CA SER A 79 -3.97 -5.24 -2.46
C SER A 79 -4.82 -4.16 -1.80
N MET A 80 -6.03 -3.90 -2.31
CA MET A 80 -6.93 -2.91 -1.73
C MET A 80 -7.45 -3.34 -0.36
N LEU A 81 -7.75 -4.63 -0.18
CA LEU A 81 -8.07 -5.20 1.13
C LEU A 81 -6.93 -4.96 2.13
N THR A 82 -5.68 -5.20 1.71
CA THR A 82 -4.50 -4.99 2.55
C THR A 82 -4.32 -3.52 2.93
N PHE A 83 -4.57 -2.60 2.00
CA PHE A 83 -4.61 -1.17 2.28
C PHE A 83 -5.68 -0.84 3.33
N THR A 84 -6.93 -1.30 3.13
CA THR A 84 -8.01 -1.06 4.10
C THR A 84 -7.65 -1.63 5.47
N MET A 85 -7.16 -2.87 5.54
CA MET A 85 -6.73 -3.49 6.79
C MET A 85 -5.68 -2.63 7.47
N SER A 86 -4.67 -2.14 6.76
CA SER A 86 -3.60 -1.32 7.35
C SER A 86 -4.07 0.01 7.95
N LEU A 87 -5.23 0.54 7.53
CA LEU A 87 -5.79 1.75 8.15
C LEU A 87 -6.34 1.47 9.55
N PHE A 88 -6.82 0.25 9.80
CA PHE A 88 -7.44 -0.14 11.07
C PHE A 88 -6.52 -1.00 11.96
N TRP A 89 -5.67 -1.83 11.36
CA TRP A 89 -4.91 -2.85 12.05
C TRP A 89 -3.75 -3.40 11.20
N LEU A 90 -2.55 -3.44 11.77
CA LEU A 90 -1.40 -4.10 11.15
C LEU A 90 -0.86 -5.21 12.07
N PRO A 91 -0.75 -6.47 11.58
CA PRO A 91 -0.08 -7.54 12.31
C PRO A 91 1.36 -7.17 12.69
N ARG A 92 1.81 -7.63 13.87
CA ARG A 92 3.13 -7.29 14.43
C ARG A 92 4.32 -7.67 13.54
N PHE A 93 4.17 -8.69 12.70
CA PHE A 93 5.23 -9.15 11.79
C PHE A 93 5.35 -8.30 10.52
N LEU A 94 4.31 -7.53 10.16
CA LEU A 94 4.33 -6.56 9.06
C LEU A 94 4.79 -5.17 9.51
N LEU A 95 5.12 -5.02 10.79
CA LEU A 95 5.70 -3.79 11.31
C LEU A 95 7.16 -3.69 10.86
N PRO A 96 7.62 -2.50 10.43
CA PRO A 96 9.00 -2.31 10.04
C PRO A 96 9.95 -2.50 11.23
N GLY A 97 11.16 -3.02 10.98
CA GLY A 97 12.12 -3.39 12.02
C GLY A 97 12.50 -2.25 12.97
N TRP A 98 12.58 -1.02 12.46
CA TRP A 98 12.85 0.19 13.26
C TRP A 98 11.74 0.53 14.26
N PHE A 99 10.56 -0.10 14.18
CA PHE A 99 9.52 0.09 15.19
C PHE A 99 9.85 -0.64 16.50
N ARG A 100 10.58 -1.75 16.43
CA ARG A 100 11.00 -2.49 17.63
C ARG A 100 11.96 -1.64 18.47
N THR A 101 12.84 -0.87 17.83
CA THR A 101 13.77 0.02 18.52
C THR A 101 13.09 1.23 19.16
N LEU A 102 11.94 1.69 18.65
CA LEU A 102 11.14 2.73 19.32
C LEU A 102 10.39 2.21 20.56
N LYS A 103 10.12 0.90 20.65
CA LYS A 103 9.49 0.29 21.83
C LYS A 103 10.44 0.17 23.03
N GLU A 104 11.74 0.19 22.77
CA GLU A 104 12.79 0.22 23.80
C GLU A 104 13.02 1.63 24.37
N LEU A 105 12.50 2.67 23.70
CA LEU A 105 12.33 4.00 24.27
C LEU A 105 11.08 3.98 25.18
N LYS A 106 11.22 3.34 26.33
CA LYS A 106 10.37 3.59 27.50
C LYS A 106 11.11 4.50 28.46
#